data_AF-A0A0F8XS28-F1
#
_entry.id   AF-A0A0F8XS28-F1
#
_cell.length_a   1.000
_cell.length_b   1.000
_cell.length_c   1.000
_cell.angle_alpha   90.00
_cell.angle_beta   90.00
_cell.angle_gamma   90.00
#
_symmetry.space_group_name_H-M   'P 1'
#
loop_
_entity.id
_entity.type
_entity.pdbx_description
1 polymer ?
#
loop_
_entity_poly.entity_id
_entity_poly.type
_entity_poly.pdbx_seq_one_letter_code
_entity_poly.pdbx_strand_id
1 'polypeptide(L)'
;GSFEYTVDNTDLNTNLTRNSGSVTQVSGMASVGTGITTDSTALFESKQHGRYRAGLGGVSRFTALYGTPTAGTEQYVGLADATSTTGTFVNGYMVGYAGTTFGFHRWQNTATITVAQADWDDPLDGSGNSGMTIDQTMLNIFYIQYQYLGAGAIRLFVEDDDTGMPVLVHTIDYANKNTEPSVHNPNFHHMMFVSNLGTTSDISVRSSSYMYGVEGKTKFIEIHQPSNSTGLRQITGVTTEVALFTIRNRAAFAGKTNFIDILLKHMSASTQANAANARGSARLVKNATLGGTPDYNKISTDTSVVEIDVAGTTVTDGRNIIPISLAGRDAAGSEFLGSLEIIINPGETVTFAVQSSNSSTMEGELLWRELW
;
A
#
# COMPACT_ATOMS: atom_id res chain seq x y z
N GLY A 1 4.28 9.13 -2.42
CA GLY A 1 5.56 9.28 -1.72
C GLY A 1 6.58 9.91 -2.65
N SER A 2 7.82 10.03 -2.19
CA SER A 2 8.92 10.63 -2.96
C SER A 2 10.23 9.89 -2.66
N PHE A 3 11.21 10.04 -3.56
CA PHE A 3 12.41 9.19 -3.61
C PHE A 3 13.73 9.95 -3.43
N GLU A 4 13.70 11.11 -2.77
CA GLU A 4 14.89 11.97 -2.62
C GLU A 4 16.01 11.29 -1.81
N TYR A 5 15.65 10.38 -0.90
CA TYR A 5 16.60 9.77 0.03
C TYR A 5 16.77 8.27 -0.11
N THR A 6 15.69 7.52 -0.30
CA THR A 6 15.74 6.05 -0.37
C THR A 6 14.50 5.49 -1.05
N VAL A 7 14.63 4.30 -1.62
CA VAL A 7 13.53 3.45 -2.07
C VAL A 7 13.29 2.28 -1.12
N ASP A 8 14.06 2.12 -0.05
CA ASP A 8 14.00 0.97 0.86
C ASP A 8 13.27 1.28 2.16
N ASN A 9 12.39 2.29 2.15
CA ASN A 9 11.55 2.57 3.30
C ASN A 9 10.41 1.54 3.37
N THR A 10 10.71 0.43 4.04
CA THR A 10 9.77 -0.69 4.20
C THR A 10 8.51 -0.33 4.98
N ASP A 11 8.41 0.84 5.62
CA ASP A 11 7.16 1.34 6.20
C ASP A 11 6.21 1.94 5.13
N LEU A 12 6.75 2.36 3.97
CA LEU A 12 6.01 3.07 2.93
C LEU A 12 5.86 2.28 1.62
N ASN A 13 6.75 1.32 1.35
CA ASN A 13 6.75 0.60 0.10
C ASN A 13 7.31 -0.82 0.24
N THR A 14 7.08 -1.63 -0.78
CA THR A 14 7.59 -2.98 -0.96
C THR A 14 8.37 -3.03 -2.27
N ASN A 15 9.59 -3.56 -2.21
CA ASN A 15 10.42 -3.79 -3.39
C ASN A 15 10.51 -5.30 -3.62
N LEU A 16 10.16 -5.74 -4.82
CA LEU A 16 10.16 -7.14 -5.21
C LEU A 16 11.00 -7.31 -6.48
N THR A 17 11.99 -8.20 -6.44
CA THR A 17 12.88 -8.45 -7.59
C THR A 17 13.01 -9.93 -7.89
N ARG A 18 13.33 -10.24 -9.14
CA ARG A 18 13.64 -11.60 -9.62
C ARG A 18 14.88 -11.54 -10.51
N ASN A 19 15.74 -12.56 -10.39
CA ASN A 19 16.99 -12.69 -11.15
C ASN A 19 17.87 -11.43 -11.01
N SER A 20 18.23 -10.74 -12.10
CA SER A 20 19.04 -9.52 -12.04
C SER A 20 18.23 -8.24 -11.84
N GLY A 21 16.93 -8.35 -11.53
CA GLY A 21 16.07 -7.22 -11.24
C GLY A 21 16.58 -6.39 -10.06
N SER A 22 16.44 -5.08 -10.15
CA SER A 22 16.91 -4.12 -9.14
C SER A 22 15.89 -3.00 -8.91
N VAL A 23 15.78 -2.58 -7.66
CA VAL A 23 15.08 -1.36 -7.23
C VAL A 23 16.08 -0.57 -6.40
N THR A 24 16.47 0.61 -6.89
CA THR A 24 17.53 1.43 -6.28
C THR A 24 17.14 2.90 -6.28
N GLN A 25 17.86 3.72 -5.52
CA GLN A 25 17.75 5.17 -5.58
C GLN A 25 18.93 5.74 -6.35
N VAL A 26 18.66 6.58 -7.36
CA VAL A 26 19.68 7.26 -8.16
C VAL A 26 19.22 8.68 -8.45
N SER A 27 20.06 9.67 -8.13
CA SER A 27 19.81 11.09 -8.45
C SER A 27 18.46 11.62 -7.95
N GLY A 28 18.01 11.19 -6.75
CA GLY A 28 16.73 11.62 -6.20
C GLY A 28 15.51 10.90 -6.79
N MET A 29 15.72 9.84 -7.57
CA MET A 29 14.67 9.05 -8.21
C MET A 29 14.75 7.59 -7.78
N ALA A 30 13.60 6.94 -7.69
CA ALA A 30 13.53 5.49 -7.76
C ALA A 30 13.96 5.05 -9.17
N SER A 31 14.81 4.04 -9.25
CA SER A 31 15.22 3.39 -10.49
C SER A 31 14.93 1.90 -10.38
N VAL A 32 13.99 1.44 -11.20
CA VAL A 32 13.52 0.06 -11.27
C VAL A 32 14.01 -0.53 -12.58
N GLY A 33 14.83 -1.58 -12.54
CA GLY A 33 15.50 -2.13 -13.73
C GLY A 33 15.61 -3.65 -13.73
N THR A 34 15.79 -4.26 -14.90
CA THR A 34 15.85 -5.72 -15.06
C THR A 34 17.27 -6.29 -15.03
N GLY A 35 18.28 -5.49 -15.38
CA GLY A 35 19.58 -6.03 -15.76
C GLY A 35 19.48 -6.90 -17.02
N ILE A 36 20.52 -7.71 -17.25
CA ILE A 36 20.70 -8.45 -18.51
C ILE A 36 20.37 -9.96 -18.44
N THR A 37 19.98 -10.48 -17.27
CA THR A 37 19.59 -11.90 -17.15
C THR A 37 18.15 -12.07 -17.67
N THR A 38 17.86 -13.13 -18.41
CA THR A 38 16.49 -13.42 -18.86
C THR A 38 15.54 -13.65 -17.68
N ASP A 39 14.25 -13.45 -17.92
CA ASP A 39 13.13 -13.54 -16.97
C ASP A 39 13.35 -12.71 -15.71
N SER A 40 14.06 -11.59 -15.83
CA SER A 40 14.28 -10.64 -14.75
C SER A 40 13.14 -9.65 -14.67
N THR A 41 12.68 -9.44 -13.45
CA THR A 41 11.62 -8.48 -13.15
C THR A 41 11.98 -7.66 -11.92
N ALA A 42 11.51 -6.43 -11.89
CA ALA A 42 11.56 -5.60 -10.69
C ALA A 42 10.24 -4.84 -10.56
N LEU A 43 9.75 -4.78 -9.33
CA LEU A 43 8.51 -4.12 -8.94
C LEU A 43 8.77 -3.26 -7.72
N PHE A 44 8.50 -1.97 -7.86
CA PHE A 44 8.27 -1.08 -6.72
C PHE A 44 6.76 -0.95 -6.51
N GLU A 45 6.31 -1.08 -5.27
CA GLU A 45 4.90 -0.99 -4.89
C GLU A 45 4.72 -0.13 -3.63
N SER A 46 3.80 0.82 -3.64
CA SER A 46 3.45 1.58 -2.43
C SER A 46 2.69 0.71 -1.44
N LYS A 47 3.01 0.72 -0.14
CA LYS A 47 2.23 -0.04 0.86
C LYS A 47 0.83 0.52 1.09
N GLN A 48 0.70 1.85 1.05
CA GLN A 48 -0.59 2.50 1.16
C GLN A 48 -1.35 2.40 -0.16
N HIS A 49 -2.63 2.07 -0.04
CA HIS A 49 -3.51 1.90 -1.17
C HIS A 49 -4.15 3.24 -1.58
N GLY A 50 -4.20 3.49 -2.88
CA GLY A 50 -5.12 4.42 -3.48
C GLY A 50 -6.55 3.88 -3.40
N ARG A 51 -7.18 4.09 -2.25
CA ARG A 51 -8.50 3.54 -1.94
C ARG A 51 -9.62 4.35 -2.56
N TYR A 52 -10.47 3.67 -3.32
CA TYR A 52 -11.68 4.25 -3.87
C TYR A 52 -12.70 4.57 -2.77
N ARG A 53 -13.38 5.70 -2.91
CA ARG A 53 -14.54 6.08 -2.09
C ARG A 53 -15.78 6.11 -2.96
N ALA A 54 -16.80 5.37 -2.55
CA ALA A 54 -18.05 5.24 -3.28
C ALA A 54 -18.64 6.61 -3.65
N GLY A 55 -18.94 6.80 -4.93
CA GLY A 55 -19.50 8.04 -5.48
C GLY A 55 -18.49 9.14 -5.79
N LEU A 56 -17.20 8.95 -5.50
CA LEU A 56 -16.13 9.92 -5.82
C LEU A 56 -15.28 9.47 -7.03
N GLY A 57 -14.32 10.29 -7.43
CA GLY A 57 -13.25 9.96 -8.37
C GLY A 57 -11.93 9.69 -7.66
N GLY A 58 -10.97 9.13 -8.40
CA GLY A 58 -9.58 8.99 -7.98
C GLY A 58 -8.65 9.67 -8.99
N VAL A 59 -7.58 10.27 -8.49
CA VAL A 59 -6.50 10.84 -9.29
C VAL A 59 -5.15 10.30 -8.82
N SER A 60 -4.36 9.75 -9.73
CA SER A 60 -2.94 9.49 -9.50
C SER A 60 -2.12 10.50 -10.27
N ARG A 61 -1.05 10.97 -9.64
CA ARG A 61 -0.03 11.81 -10.26
C ARG A 61 1.32 11.18 -10.01
N PHE A 62 2.16 11.07 -11.02
CA PHE A 62 3.48 10.51 -10.85
C PHE A 62 4.40 11.02 -11.95
N THR A 63 5.69 11.03 -11.65
CA THR A 63 6.69 11.24 -12.70
C THR A 63 7.13 9.90 -13.28
N ALA A 64 7.44 9.87 -14.57
CA ALA A 64 8.05 8.70 -15.19
C ALA A 64 9.06 9.10 -16.28
N LEU A 65 10.18 8.39 -16.29
CA LEU A 65 11.21 8.38 -17.32
C LEU A 65 11.43 6.93 -17.72
N TYR A 66 11.36 6.65 -19.02
CA TYR A 66 11.46 5.29 -19.56
C TYR A 66 12.82 5.05 -20.22
N GLY A 67 13.36 3.87 -20.02
CA GLY A 67 14.55 3.40 -20.72
C GLY A 67 14.21 2.99 -22.16
N THR A 68 15.26 2.76 -22.96
CA THR A 68 15.11 2.37 -24.36
C THR A 68 14.22 1.13 -24.49
N PRO A 69 13.08 1.20 -25.20
CA PRO A 69 12.18 0.07 -25.32
C PRO A 69 12.78 -1.03 -26.21
N THR A 70 12.57 -2.29 -25.83
CA THR A 70 12.93 -3.46 -26.64
C THR A 70 11.70 -4.33 -26.87
N ALA A 71 11.56 -4.92 -28.06
CA ALA A 71 10.50 -5.89 -28.31
C ALA A 71 10.58 -7.07 -27.33
N GLY A 72 9.42 -7.52 -26.82
CA GLY A 72 9.38 -8.58 -25.81
C GLY A 72 9.85 -8.14 -24.43
N THR A 73 9.71 -6.85 -24.08
CA THR A 73 9.94 -6.32 -22.73
C THR A 73 8.76 -5.47 -22.28
N GLU A 74 8.66 -5.16 -21.00
CA GLU A 74 7.56 -4.36 -20.43
C GLU A 74 8.10 -3.31 -19.46
N GLN A 75 7.60 -2.09 -19.56
CA GLN A 75 7.95 -0.97 -18.70
C GLN A 75 6.67 -0.22 -18.35
N TYR A 76 6.22 -0.24 -17.10
CA TYR A 76 4.95 0.38 -16.71
C TYR A 76 5.06 1.21 -15.43
N VAL A 77 4.34 2.34 -15.38
CA VAL A 77 4.11 3.11 -14.16
C VAL A 77 2.64 3.48 -14.05
N GLY A 78 2.07 3.35 -12.85
CA GLY A 78 0.72 3.83 -12.59
C GLY A 78 0.09 3.18 -11.38
N LEU A 79 -1.16 2.77 -11.53
CA LEU A 79 -1.99 2.17 -10.49
C LEU A 79 -2.35 0.73 -10.87
N ALA A 80 -2.07 -0.26 -10.04
CA ALA A 80 -2.59 -1.62 -10.22
C ALA A 80 -2.71 -2.41 -8.92
N ASP A 81 -3.31 -3.59 -9.00
CA ASP A 81 -3.50 -4.54 -7.89
C ASP A 81 -2.56 -5.77 -7.97
N ALA A 82 -1.34 -5.58 -8.48
CA ALA A 82 -0.37 -6.69 -8.57
C ALA A 82 -0.03 -7.26 -7.19
N THR A 83 0.20 -8.58 -7.13
CA THR A 83 0.50 -9.28 -5.87
C THR A 83 1.83 -10.05 -5.92
N SER A 84 2.64 -9.88 -6.97
CA SER A 84 3.86 -10.68 -7.16
C SER A 84 4.89 -10.03 -8.10
N THR A 85 6.11 -10.60 -8.11
CA THR A 85 7.21 -10.22 -9.01
C THR A 85 6.93 -10.47 -10.49
N THR A 86 5.89 -11.22 -10.87
CA THR A 86 5.65 -11.58 -12.27
C THR A 86 4.80 -10.58 -13.04
N GLY A 87 4.34 -9.49 -12.41
CA GLY A 87 3.53 -8.47 -13.08
C GLY A 87 2.15 -8.96 -13.50
N THR A 88 1.59 -9.95 -12.80
CA THR A 88 0.21 -10.37 -13.06
C THR A 88 -0.74 -9.34 -12.47
N PHE A 89 -1.15 -8.38 -13.30
CA PHE A 89 -2.12 -7.34 -12.96
C PHE A 89 -3.54 -7.85 -13.21
N VAL A 90 -4.42 -7.77 -12.21
CA VAL A 90 -5.82 -8.16 -12.37
C VAL A 90 -6.65 -6.93 -12.76
N ASN A 91 -6.42 -5.80 -12.11
CA ASN A 91 -7.06 -4.52 -12.36
C ASN A 91 -6.04 -3.39 -12.27
N GLY A 92 -6.14 -2.39 -13.13
CA GLY A 92 -5.25 -1.23 -13.05
C GLY A 92 -5.28 -0.33 -14.27
N TYR A 93 -4.54 0.77 -14.16
CA TYR A 93 -4.27 1.77 -15.17
C TYR A 93 -2.80 2.17 -15.10
N MET A 94 -2.05 1.95 -16.18
CA MET A 94 -0.63 2.33 -16.25
C MET A 94 -0.29 2.94 -17.59
N VAL A 95 0.76 3.75 -17.60
CA VAL A 95 1.38 4.29 -18.81
C VAL A 95 2.72 3.60 -18.98
N GLY A 96 3.14 3.36 -20.22
CA GLY A 96 4.48 2.83 -20.49
C GLY A 96 4.60 2.06 -21.78
N TYR A 97 5.61 1.20 -21.88
CA TYR A 97 5.90 0.38 -23.04
C TYR A 97 5.46 -1.07 -22.85
N ALA A 98 4.64 -1.55 -23.79
CA ALA A 98 4.44 -2.97 -24.07
C ALA A 98 5.28 -3.34 -25.30
N GLY A 99 6.46 -3.92 -25.09
CA GLY A 99 7.47 -4.10 -26.12
C GLY A 99 8.01 -2.76 -26.60
N THR A 100 7.73 -2.42 -27.85
CA THR A 100 8.11 -1.13 -28.46
C THR A 100 6.95 -0.14 -28.55
N THR A 101 5.75 -0.54 -28.12
CA THR A 101 4.55 0.30 -28.21
C THR A 101 4.37 1.05 -26.90
N PHE A 102 4.56 2.36 -26.94
CA PHE A 102 4.15 3.24 -25.83
C PHE A 102 2.64 3.40 -25.82
N GLY A 103 2.01 3.35 -24.66
CA GLY A 103 0.56 3.45 -24.58
C GLY A 103 -0.01 3.61 -23.18
N PHE A 104 -1.33 3.70 -23.16
CA PHE A 104 -2.13 3.68 -21.95
C PHE A 104 -2.77 2.31 -21.80
N HIS A 105 -2.47 1.64 -20.69
CA HIS A 105 -2.81 0.25 -20.44
C HIS A 105 -3.83 0.14 -19.31
N ARG A 106 -4.92 -0.59 -19.57
CA ARG A 106 -5.93 -0.94 -18.59
C ARG A 106 -5.97 -2.45 -18.42
N TRP A 107 -5.98 -2.91 -17.17
CA TRP A 107 -6.32 -4.30 -16.85
C TRP A 107 -7.73 -4.37 -16.27
N GLN A 108 -8.51 -5.32 -16.76
CA GLN A 108 -9.85 -5.62 -16.26
C GLN A 108 -9.97 -7.13 -16.10
N ASN A 109 -9.91 -7.62 -14.86
CA ASN A 109 -9.92 -9.04 -14.56
C ASN A 109 -8.88 -9.84 -15.38
N THR A 110 -7.63 -9.40 -15.36
CA THR A 110 -6.47 -9.94 -16.12
C THR A 110 -6.47 -9.69 -17.63
N ALA A 111 -7.58 -9.23 -18.22
CA ALA A 111 -7.59 -8.83 -19.62
C ALA A 111 -6.86 -7.49 -19.79
N THR A 112 -5.80 -7.47 -20.59
CA THR A 112 -5.04 -6.27 -20.94
C THR A 112 -5.68 -5.56 -22.13
N ILE A 113 -5.90 -4.26 -21.98
CA ILE A 113 -6.41 -3.38 -23.03
C ILE A 113 -5.40 -2.25 -23.18
N THR A 114 -4.81 -2.14 -24.36
CA THR A 114 -3.78 -1.14 -24.68
C THR A 114 -4.33 -0.17 -25.70
N VAL A 115 -4.23 1.12 -25.41
CA VAL A 115 -4.39 2.20 -26.40
C VAL A 115 -3.00 2.74 -26.70
N ALA A 116 -2.50 2.49 -27.91
CA ALA A 116 -1.20 2.99 -28.33
C ALA A 116 -1.20 4.52 -28.37
N GLN A 117 -0.05 5.15 -28.13
CA GLN A 117 0.10 6.60 -28.17
C GLN A 117 -0.42 7.22 -29.47
N ALA A 118 -0.19 6.55 -30.61
CA ALA A 118 -0.67 7.02 -31.91
C ALA A 118 -2.20 7.08 -32.03
N ASP A 119 -2.92 6.37 -31.16
CA ASP A 119 -4.40 6.32 -31.11
C ASP A 119 -4.97 7.22 -30.01
N TRP A 120 -4.14 8.01 -29.32
CA TRP A 120 -4.62 8.98 -28.34
C TRP A 120 -5.35 10.14 -29.03
N ASP A 121 -6.22 10.81 -28.27
CA ASP A 121 -6.95 11.99 -28.79
C ASP A 121 -5.95 13.12 -29.13
N ASP A 122 -4.87 13.18 -28.36
CA ASP A 122 -3.64 13.91 -28.66
C ASP A 122 -2.44 12.95 -28.58
N PRO A 123 -1.84 12.56 -29.72
CA PRO A 123 -0.71 11.64 -29.75
C PRO A 123 0.57 12.17 -29.11
N LEU A 124 0.68 13.47 -28.80
CA LEU A 124 1.90 14.11 -28.31
C LEU A 124 3.11 13.88 -29.24
N ASP A 125 2.89 13.95 -30.55
CA ASP A 125 3.91 13.88 -31.60
C ASP A 125 3.98 15.18 -32.43
N GLY A 126 3.40 16.26 -31.90
CA GLY A 126 3.26 17.55 -32.56
C GLY A 126 2.05 17.67 -33.49
N SER A 127 1.33 16.57 -33.78
CA SER A 127 0.14 16.61 -34.67
C SER A 127 -1.18 16.86 -33.93
N GLY A 128 -1.21 16.61 -32.62
CA GLY A 128 -2.40 16.76 -31.78
C GLY A 128 -2.76 18.22 -31.44
N ASN A 129 -3.92 18.41 -30.82
CA ASN A 129 -4.47 19.73 -30.50
C ASN A 129 -3.60 20.58 -29.55
N SER A 130 -2.82 19.93 -28.68
CA SER A 130 -1.85 20.58 -27.80
C SER A 130 -0.64 21.11 -28.55
N GLY A 131 -0.29 20.51 -29.69
CA GLY A 131 0.96 20.76 -30.42
C GLY A 131 2.21 20.24 -29.72
N MET A 132 2.07 19.57 -28.55
CA MET A 132 3.18 19.05 -27.77
C MET A 132 3.83 17.84 -28.44
N THR A 133 5.13 17.66 -28.19
CA THR A 133 5.86 16.43 -28.49
C THR A 133 6.47 15.88 -27.21
N ILE A 134 6.08 14.67 -26.80
CA ILE A 134 6.63 14.05 -25.59
C ILE A 134 7.92 13.29 -25.90
N ASP A 135 8.97 13.54 -25.12
CA ASP A 135 10.17 12.69 -25.08
C ASP A 135 10.11 11.77 -23.87
N GLN A 136 9.79 10.48 -24.08
CA GLN A 136 9.63 9.51 -23.01
C GLN A 136 10.96 9.16 -22.30
N THR A 137 12.11 9.53 -22.88
CA THR A 137 13.44 9.35 -22.27
C THR A 137 13.80 10.45 -21.28
N MET A 138 12.96 11.49 -21.18
CA MET A 138 13.03 12.55 -20.17
C MET A 138 12.00 12.32 -19.07
N LEU A 139 12.15 13.03 -17.96
CA LEU A 139 11.22 12.94 -16.83
C LEU A 139 9.95 13.75 -17.13
N ASN A 140 8.83 13.06 -17.28
CA ASN A 140 7.53 13.67 -17.55
C ASN A 140 6.56 13.47 -16.38
N ILE A 141 5.57 14.36 -16.24
CA ILE A 141 4.51 14.24 -15.22
C ILE A 141 3.22 13.71 -15.86
N PHE A 142 2.73 12.59 -15.35
CA PHE A 142 1.51 11.93 -15.80
C PHE A 142 0.43 12.01 -14.74
N TYR A 143 -0.81 12.12 -15.20
CA TYR A 143 -2.00 12.11 -14.35
C TYR A 143 -2.98 11.07 -14.88
N ILE A 144 -3.38 10.14 -14.03
CA ILE A 144 -4.48 9.21 -14.33
C ILE A 144 -5.66 9.59 -13.44
N GLN A 145 -6.71 10.11 -14.05
CA GLN A 145 -7.95 10.43 -13.36
C GLN A 145 -9.03 9.43 -13.79
N TYR A 146 -9.74 8.86 -12.83
CA TYR A 146 -10.87 7.97 -13.14
C TYR A 146 -12.03 8.26 -12.19
N GLN A 147 -13.22 8.29 -12.77
CA GLN A 147 -14.46 8.24 -12.00
C GLN A 147 -14.92 6.81 -12.09
N TYR A 148 -14.86 6.06 -10.97
CA TYR A 148 -15.23 4.66 -11.04
C TYR A 148 -16.74 4.54 -11.27
N LEU A 149 -17.55 4.51 -10.20
CA LEU A 149 -19.00 4.23 -10.28
C LEU A 149 -19.35 3.07 -11.24
N GLY A 150 -18.38 2.17 -11.49
CA GLY A 150 -18.35 1.22 -12.59
C GLY A 150 -18.22 1.79 -14.01
N ALA A 151 -18.79 2.96 -14.32
CA ALA A 151 -18.95 3.42 -15.70
C ALA A 151 -18.41 4.82 -16.05
N GLY A 152 -17.74 5.50 -15.11
CA GLY A 152 -17.18 6.82 -15.40
C GLY A 152 -15.99 6.76 -16.35
N ALA A 153 -15.71 7.90 -16.98
CA ALA A 153 -14.60 8.03 -17.93
C ALA A 153 -13.26 7.95 -17.20
N ILE A 154 -12.26 7.41 -17.91
CA ILE A 154 -10.86 7.39 -17.46
C ILE A 154 -10.08 8.34 -18.36
N ARG A 155 -9.31 9.24 -17.76
CA ARG A 155 -8.60 10.31 -18.44
C ARG A 155 -7.11 10.23 -18.13
N LEU A 156 -6.32 10.33 -19.19
CA LEU A 156 -4.87 10.47 -19.11
C LEU A 156 -4.51 11.92 -19.41
N PHE A 157 -3.74 12.53 -18.51
CA PHE A 157 -3.14 13.84 -18.74
C PHE A 157 -1.63 13.75 -18.69
N VAL A 158 -0.98 14.65 -19.43
CA VAL A 158 0.47 14.90 -19.38
C VAL A 158 0.66 16.38 -19.10
N GLU A 159 1.66 16.72 -18.30
CA GLU A 159 2.02 18.11 -18.06
C GLU A 159 2.65 18.74 -19.31
N ASP A 160 2.12 19.91 -19.68
CA ASP A 160 2.59 20.71 -20.78
C ASP A 160 3.94 21.37 -20.46
N ASP A 161 4.91 21.22 -21.35
CA ASP A 161 6.30 21.65 -21.16
C ASP A 161 6.46 23.17 -21.22
N ASP A 162 5.56 23.87 -21.90
CA ASP A 162 5.56 25.33 -21.99
C ASP A 162 4.81 26.01 -20.84
N THR A 163 3.67 25.44 -20.41
CA THR A 163 2.74 26.06 -19.45
C THR A 163 2.79 25.46 -18.05
N GLY A 164 3.32 24.24 -17.89
CA GLY A 164 3.32 23.49 -16.63
C GLY A 164 1.92 23.05 -16.18
N MET A 165 0.94 23.05 -17.08
CA MET A 165 -0.46 22.68 -16.79
C MET A 165 -0.78 21.29 -17.35
N PRO A 166 -1.67 20.51 -16.70
CA PRO A 166 -2.06 19.20 -17.22
C PRO A 166 -2.94 19.36 -18.46
N VAL A 167 -2.50 18.75 -19.57
CA VAL A 167 -3.24 18.64 -20.83
C VAL A 167 -3.87 17.26 -20.94
N LEU A 168 -5.16 17.21 -21.28
CA LEU A 168 -5.87 15.95 -21.51
C LEU A 168 -5.43 15.36 -22.84
N VAL A 169 -4.74 14.22 -22.80
CA VAL A 169 -4.18 13.59 -24.01
C VAL A 169 -5.02 12.44 -24.51
N HIS A 170 -5.74 11.75 -23.61
CA HIS A 170 -6.66 10.70 -24.03
C HIS A 170 -7.78 10.46 -23.01
N THR A 171 -8.98 10.15 -23.51
CA THR A 171 -10.12 9.70 -22.70
C THR A 171 -10.61 8.32 -23.14
N ILE A 172 -10.62 7.37 -22.20
CA ILE A 172 -11.37 6.12 -22.34
C ILE A 172 -12.80 6.37 -21.88
N ASP A 173 -13.69 6.55 -22.86
CA ASP A 173 -15.12 6.60 -22.61
C ASP A 173 -15.68 5.24 -22.20
N TYR A 174 -16.53 5.24 -21.18
CA TYR A 174 -17.07 4.00 -20.64
C TYR A 174 -18.59 4.00 -20.45
N ALA A 175 -19.15 5.16 -20.12
CA ALA A 175 -20.59 5.34 -19.90
C ALA A 175 -21.40 4.93 -21.15
N ASN A 176 -22.45 4.13 -20.94
CA ASN A 176 -23.34 3.64 -22.00
C ASN A 176 -22.65 2.86 -23.14
N LYS A 177 -21.42 2.36 -22.91
CA LYS A 177 -20.64 1.58 -23.90
C LYS A 177 -20.37 0.14 -23.46
N ASN A 178 -20.46 -0.16 -22.17
CA ASN A 178 -20.08 -1.45 -21.60
C ASN A 178 -21.12 -1.95 -20.59
N THR A 179 -21.20 -3.28 -20.41
CA THR A 179 -22.11 -3.95 -19.46
C THR A 179 -21.45 -4.33 -18.14
N GLU A 180 -20.12 -4.35 -18.10
CA GLU A 180 -19.32 -4.61 -16.89
C GLU A 180 -18.67 -3.31 -16.41
N PRO A 181 -18.18 -3.22 -15.15
CA PRO A 181 -17.39 -2.08 -14.67
C PRO A 181 -16.03 -1.95 -15.35
N SER A 182 -15.49 -0.73 -15.49
CA SER A 182 -14.16 -0.49 -16.11
C SER A 182 -13.00 -1.26 -15.49
N VAL A 183 -13.12 -1.57 -14.20
CA VAL A 183 -12.26 -2.44 -13.39
C VAL A 183 -13.12 -3.17 -12.34
N HIS A 184 -12.79 -4.40 -11.96
CA HIS A 184 -13.56 -5.15 -10.96
C HIS A 184 -13.20 -4.78 -9.51
N ASN A 185 -12.05 -4.15 -9.32
CA ASN A 185 -11.61 -3.61 -8.04
C ASN A 185 -10.95 -2.24 -8.27
N PRO A 186 -11.53 -1.14 -7.78
CA PRO A 186 -10.99 0.21 -7.96
C PRO A 186 -9.99 0.62 -6.85
N ASN A 187 -9.45 -0.32 -6.08
CA ASN A 187 -8.42 -0.06 -5.08
C ASN A 187 -7.07 -0.54 -5.61
N PHE A 188 -6.09 0.35 -5.62
CA PHE A 188 -4.82 0.12 -6.29
C PHE A 188 -3.64 0.55 -5.43
N HIS A 189 -2.46 0.05 -5.74
CA HIS A 189 -1.20 0.63 -5.29
C HIS A 189 -0.60 1.46 -6.41
N HIS A 190 0.21 2.45 -6.05
CA HIS A 190 1.15 2.99 -7.01
C HIS A 190 2.25 1.95 -7.28
N MET A 191 2.56 1.74 -8.55
CA MET A 191 3.50 0.72 -8.98
C MET A 191 4.41 1.23 -10.10
N MET A 192 5.66 0.79 -10.06
CA MET A 192 6.62 0.85 -11.16
C MET A 192 7.08 -0.58 -11.43
N PHE A 193 6.90 -1.06 -12.66
CA PHE A 193 7.18 -2.44 -13.04
C PHE A 193 8.01 -2.52 -14.31
N VAL A 194 8.98 -3.42 -14.31
CA VAL A 194 9.77 -3.77 -15.48
C VAL A 194 9.93 -5.28 -15.61
N SER A 195 9.88 -5.79 -16.84
CA SER A 195 10.12 -7.19 -17.16
C SER A 195 10.85 -7.32 -18.50
N ASN A 196 11.99 -7.99 -18.51
CA ASN A 196 12.68 -8.28 -19.77
C ASN A 196 12.22 -9.59 -20.41
N LEU A 197 11.27 -10.30 -19.79
CA LEU A 197 10.71 -11.57 -20.24
C LEU A 197 11.85 -12.50 -20.74
N GLY A 198 11.76 -13.07 -21.94
CA GLY A 198 12.80 -13.94 -22.48
C GLY A 198 14.05 -13.24 -23.03
N THR A 199 14.21 -11.92 -22.87
CA THR A 199 15.31 -11.14 -23.47
C THR A 199 16.46 -10.89 -22.49
N THR A 200 17.61 -10.46 -23.01
CA THR A 200 18.76 -10.00 -22.21
C THR A 200 18.90 -8.48 -22.21
N SER A 201 17.87 -7.75 -22.65
CA SER A 201 17.87 -6.29 -22.63
C SER A 201 17.71 -5.80 -21.20
N ASP A 202 18.54 -4.83 -20.81
CA ASP A 202 18.35 -4.08 -19.58
C ASP A 202 17.37 -2.93 -19.85
N ILE A 203 16.17 -3.05 -19.29
CA ILE A 203 15.15 -2.01 -19.35
C ILE A 203 14.96 -1.43 -17.96
N SER A 204 14.64 -0.14 -17.90
CA SER A 204 14.46 0.54 -16.63
C SER A 204 13.44 1.65 -16.71
N VAL A 205 12.82 1.92 -15.57
CA VAL A 205 11.91 3.04 -15.39
C VAL A 205 12.33 3.82 -14.15
N ARG A 206 12.24 5.14 -14.23
CA ARG A 206 12.57 6.04 -13.13
C ARG A 206 11.43 6.98 -12.78
N SER A 207 11.31 7.30 -11.50
CA SER A 207 10.30 8.22 -10.97
C SER A 207 10.89 8.97 -9.78
N SER A 208 10.57 10.25 -9.64
CA SER A 208 10.95 11.08 -8.49
C SER A 208 9.92 11.02 -7.37
N SER A 209 8.64 10.95 -7.72
CA SER A 209 7.54 10.94 -6.74
C SER A 209 6.23 10.49 -7.36
N TYR A 210 5.29 10.15 -6.48
CA TYR A 210 3.93 9.78 -6.81
C TYR A 210 2.93 10.25 -5.76
N MET A 211 1.68 10.37 -6.17
CA MET A 211 0.53 10.71 -5.35
C MET A 211 -0.68 9.89 -5.80
N TYR A 212 -1.53 9.57 -4.84
CA TYR A 212 -2.93 9.25 -5.07
C TYR A 212 -3.81 10.20 -4.27
N GLY A 213 -4.88 10.68 -4.87
CA GLY A 213 -5.90 11.52 -4.23
C GLY A 213 -7.30 11.02 -4.57
N VAL A 214 -8.20 11.14 -3.60
CA VAL A 214 -9.65 10.98 -3.83
C VAL A 214 -10.23 12.34 -4.13
N GLU A 215 -11.02 12.45 -5.20
CA GLU A 215 -11.62 13.70 -5.65
C GLU A 215 -12.88 14.03 -4.84
N GLY A 216 -12.70 14.36 -3.57
CA GLY A 216 -13.76 14.74 -2.65
C GLY A 216 -13.32 14.75 -1.19
N LYS A 217 -14.25 15.09 -0.28
CA LYS A 217 -13.97 15.09 1.16
C LYS A 217 -13.90 13.65 1.67
N THR A 218 -12.77 13.29 2.27
CA THR A 218 -12.52 11.95 2.83
C THR A 218 -12.72 11.87 4.35
N LYS A 219 -13.20 12.94 5.01
CA LYS A 219 -13.31 12.97 6.47
C LYS A 219 -14.32 11.92 6.96
N PHE A 220 -13.84 11.08 7.87
CA PHE A 220 -14.51 9.86 8.32
C PHE A 220 -15.80 10.15 9.10
N ILE A 221 -16.90 9.50 8.71
CA ILE A 221 -18.15 9.44 9.48
C ILE A 221 -18.40 7.99 9.93
N GLU A 222 -18.87 7.81 11.16
CA GLU A 222 -18.98 6.51 11.84
C GLU A 222 -19.89 5.49 11.14
N ILE A 223 -20.86 5.99 10.35
CA ILE A 223 -21.87 5.18 9.66
C ILE A 223 -21.24 4.17 8.67
N HIS A 224 -19.97 4.36 8.29
CA HIS A 224 -19.25 3.51 7.35
C HIS A 224 -18.07 2.74 7.94
N GLN A 225 -17.80 2.77 9.25
CA GLN A 225 -16.56 2.20 9.81
C GLN A 225 -16.75 1.55 11.20
N PRO A 226 -16.92 0.22 11.29
CA PRO A 226 -17.04 -0.47 12.56
C PRO A 226 -15.79 -0.27 13.43
N SER A 227 -16.02 -0.06 14.72
CA SER A 227 -14.96 -0.07 15.73
C SER A 227 -15.01 -1.41 16.47
N ASN A 228 -13.83 -2.02 16.64
CA ASN A 228 -13.68 -3.34 17.25
C ASN A 228 -12.64 -3.24 18.38
N SER A 229 -12.74 -4.14 19.36
CA SER A 229 -11.82 -4.23 20.49
C SER A 229 -11.37 -5.68 20.66
N THR A 230 -10.16 -5.86 21.18
CA THR A 230 -9.65 -7.19 21.58
C THR A 230 -10.44 -7.78 22.75
N GLY A 231 -11.20 -6.93 23.46
CA GLY A 231 -11.59 -7.16 24.84
C GLY A 231 -10.37 -7.10 25.77
N LEU A 232 -10.63 -7.16 27.07
CA LEU A 232 -9.56 -7.27 28.06
C LEU A 232 -8.88 -8.63 27.95
N ARG A 233 -7.55 -8.61 27.86
CA ARG A 233 -6.69 -9.79 27.87
C ARG A 233 -5.77 -9.74 29.08
N GLN A 234 -5.48 -10.90 29.64
CA GLN A 234 -4.72 -11.02 30.88
C GLN A 234 -3.67 -12.12 30.74
N ILE A 235 -2.50 -11.88 31.32
CA ILE A 235 -1.45 -12.87 31.53
C ILE A 235 -0.88 -12.74 32.95
N THR A 236 -0.59 -13.87 33.59
CA THR A 236 -0.10 -13.93 34.97
C THR A 236 1.36 -14.35 35.04
N GLY A 237 2.07 -13.89 36.06
CA GLY A 237 3.44 -14.34 36.32
C GLY A 237 4.49 -13.66 35.42
N VAL A 238 4.21 -12.45 34.94
CA VAL A 238 5.11 -11.72 34.05
C VAL A 238 6.32 -11.20 34.83
N THR A 239 7.52 -11.58 34.39
CA THR A 239 8.81 -11.11 34.94
C THR A 239 9.77 -10.57 33.88
N THR A 240 9.46 -10.82 32.61
CA THR A 240 10.20 -10.38 31.42
C THR A 240 9.19 -10.01 30.34
N GLU A 241 9.64 -9.40 29.26
CA GLU A 241 8.76 -9.06 28.16
C GLU A 241 8.12 -10.29 27.51
N VAL A 242 6.81 -10.24 27.36
CA VAL A 242 5.98 -11.27 26.72
C VAL A 242 4.93 -10.61 25.83
N ALA A 243 4.49 -11.32 24.79
CA ALA A 243 3.33 -10.93 24.00
C ALA A 243 2.06 -11.22 24.80
N LEU A 244 1.24 -10.20 25.04
CA LEU A 244 -0.09 -10.38 25.64
C LEU A 244 -1.08 -10.87 24.58
N PHE A 245 -1.05 -10.23 23.41
CA PHE A 245 -1.74 -10.63 22.20
C PHE A 245 -1.14 -9.92 20.99
N THR A 246 -1.45 -10.41 19.79
CA THR A 246 -1.13 -9.75 18.52
C THR A 246 -2.35 -9.70 17.62
N ILE A 247 -2.69 -8.53 17.10
CA ILE A 247 -3.69 -8.42 16.03
C ILE A 247 -3.00 -8.40 14.67
N ARG A 248 -3.61 -9.05 13.68
CA ARG A 248 -3.18 -9.02 12.27
C ARG A 248 -4.31 -8.49 11.40
N ASN A 249 -4.00 -7.51 10.56
CA ASN A 249 -4.90 -7.14 9.47
C ASN A 249 -4.73 -8.19 8.37
N ARG A 250 -5.80 -8.92 8.02
CA ARG A 250 -5.69 -10.04 7.08
C ARG A 250 -5.28 -9.56 5.69
N ALA A 251 -4.41 -10.31 5.02
CA ALA A 251 -4.06 -10.02 3.61
C ALA A 251 -5.24 -10.28 2.64
N ALA A 252 -6.20 -11.13 3.04
CA ALA A 252 -7.40 -11.44 2.27
C ALA A 252 -8.66 -11.43 3.15
N PHE A 253 -9.76 -10.93 2.59
CA PHE A 253 -11.07 -10.86 3.22
C PHE A 253 -12.17 -11.19 2.21
N ALA A 254 -13.18 -11.97 2.61
CA ALA A 254 -14.28 -12.42 1.74
C ALA A 254 -13.82 -13.02 0.39
N GLY A 255 -12.69 -13.75 0.39
CA GLY A 255 -12.14 -14.39 -0.81
C GLY A 255 -11.42 -13.45 -1.79
N LYS A 256 -11.20 -12.19 -1.42
CA LYS A 256 -10.49 -11.18 -2.23
C LYS A 256 -9.27 -10.65 -1.47
N THR A 257 -8.31 -10.07 -2.19
CA THR A 257 -7.25 -9.25 -1.58
C THR A 257 -7.88 -8.15 -0.73
N ASN A 258 -7.40 -7.99 0.49
CA ASN A 258 -7.92 -7.00 1.42
C ASN A 258 -7.25 -5.64 1.18
N PHE A 259 -8.05 -4.58 1.15
CA PHE A 259 -7.64 -3.18 0.99
C PHE A 259 -8.15 -2.30 2.15
N ILE A 260 -8.65 -2.92 3.22
CA ILE A 260 -9.23 -2.24 4.38
C ILE A 260 -8.12 -2.10 5.41
N ASP A 261 -7.65 -0.88 5.57
CA ASP A 261 -6.71 -0.50 6.62
C ASP A 261 -7.42 -0.42 7.97
N ILE A 262 -6.68 -0.64 9.06
CA ILE A 262 -7.19 -0.40 10.41
C ILE A 262 -6.45 0.76 11.07
N LEU A 263 -7.20 1.60 11.78
CA LEU A 263 -6.70 2.74 12.53
C LEU A 263 -6.78 2.46 14.02
N LEU A 264 -5.64 2.48 14.72
CA LEU A 264 -5.63 2.32 16.17
C LEU A 264 -6.24 3.55 16.85
N LYS A 265 -7.09 3.32 17.84
CA LYS A 265 -7.87 4.37 18.51
C LYS A 265 -7.50 4.55 19.96
N HIS A 266 -7.31 3.47 20.68
CA HIS A 266 -7.05 3.51 22.12
C HIS A 266 -6.34 2.24 22.56
N MET A 267 -5.45 2.38 23.53
CA MET A 267 -4.88 1.25 24.25
C MET A 267 -4.96 1.50 25.75
N SER A 268 -5.15 0.44 26.54
CA SER A 268 -5.01 0.51 27.98
C SER A 268 -4.23 -0.69 28.49
N ALA A 269 -3.55 -0.50 29.62
CA ALA A 269 -2.83 -1.54 30.33
C ALA A 269 -3.00 -1.36 31.83
N SER A 270 -3.05 -2.47 32.55
CA SER A 270 -3.00 -2.49 34.01
C SER A 270 -1.98 -3.52 34.49
N THR A 271 -1.51 -3.34 35.72
CA THR A 271 -0.67 -4.31 36.43
C THR A 271 -1.27 -4.53 37.81
N GLN A 272 -1.26 -5.79 38.25
CA GLN A 272 -1.46 -6.19 39.64
C GLN A 272 -0.24 -7.01 40.06
N ALA A 273 0.64 -6.42 40.85
CA ALA A 273 1.87 -7.05 41.30
C ALA A 273 1.81 -7.50 42.76
N ASN A 274 2.73 -8.40 43.14
CA ASN A 274 2.87 -8.79 44.54
C ASN A 274 3.74 -7.81 45.35
N ALA A 275 4.59 -7.01 44.72
CA ALA A 275 5.50 -6.08 45.39
C ALA A 275 5.07 -4.62 45.16
N ALA A 276 5.17 -3.78 46.21
CA ALA A 276 4.76 -2.37 46.14
C ALA A 276 5.63 -1.52 45.20
N ASN A 277 6.88 -1.94 44.97
CA ASN A 277 7.85 -1.30 44.08
C ASN A 277 7.95 -1.97 42.70
N ALA A 278 7.07 -2.92 42.38
CA ALA A 278 7.03 -3.53 41.06
C ALA A 278 6.71 -2.46 40.01
N ARG A 279 7.51 -2.40 38.95
CA ARG A 279 7.29 -1.50 37.81
C ARG A 279 6.90 -2.36 36.61
N GLY A 280 5.74 -2.05 36.05
CA GLY A 280 5.28 -2.64 34.79
C GLY A 280 5.46 -1.68 33.63
N SER A 281 5.43 -2.21 32.42
CA SER A 281 5.18 -1.41 31.23
C SER A 281 4.48 -2.23 30.16
N ALA A 282 3.71 -1.54 29.33
CA ALA A 282 3.14 -2.09 28.12
C ALA A 282 3.65 -1.29 26.91
N ARG A 283 3.72 -1.89 25.74
CA ARG A 283 4.01 -1.18 24.49
C ARG A 283 3.35 -1.83 23.30
N LEU A 284 3.06 -1.03 22.28
CA LEU A 284 2.64 -1.53 20.97
C LEU A 284 3.85 -1.65 20.04
N VAL A 285 3.97 -2.80 19.38
CA VAL A 285 5.06 -3.10 18.45
C VAL A 285 4.48 -3.49 17.11
N LYS A 286 4.77 -2.72 16.06
CA LYS A 286 4.33 -3.01 14.69
C LYS A 286 5.27 -4.04 14.05
N ASN A 287 4.69 -5.03 13.38
CA ASN A 287 5.41 -6.07 12.63
C ASN A 287 6.49 -6.77 13.45
N ALA A 288 6.17 -7.13 14.70
CA ALA A 288 7.08 -7.89 15.56
C ALA A 288 7.17 -9.36 15.13
N THR A 289 8.34 -9.96 15.34
CA THR A 289 8.55 -11.40 15.28
C THR A 289 8.12 -12.03 16.60
N LEU A 290 7.22 -13.00 16.55
CA LEU A 290 6.71 -13.69 17.74
C LEU A 290 7.40 -15.04 17.94
N GLY A 291 7.75 -15.36 19.19
CA GLY A 291 8.12 -16.72 19.59
C GLY A 291 6.89 -17.61 19.85
N GLY A 292 7.12 -18.89 20.12
CA GLY A 292 6.05 -19.87 20.35
C GLY A 292 5.43 -20.37 19.04
N THR A 293 4.13 -20.65 19.06
CA THR A 293 3.36 -21.04 17.87
C THR A 293 2.14 -20.13 17.77
N PRO A 294 2.28 -18.94 17.14
CA PRO A 294 1.18 -18.00 16.97
C PRO A 294 -0.02 -18.66 16.27
N ASP A 295 -1.20 -18.48 16.83
CA ASP A 295 -2.47 -19.02 16.33
C ASP A 295 -3.50 -17.90 16.16
N TYR A 296 -3.62 -17.42 14.92
CA TYR A 296 -4.47 -16.28 14.58
C TYR A 296 -5.92 -16.70 14.38
N ASN A 297 -6.76 -16.32 15.34
CA ASN A 297 -8.19 -16.58 15.33
C ASN A 297 -8.95 -15.34 14.87
N LYS A 298 -9.88 -15.50 13.92
CA LYS A 298 -10.67 -14.38 13.36
C LYS A 298 -11.57 -13.79 14.43
N ILE A 299 -11.60 -12.45 14.51
CA ILE A 299 -12.55 -11.74 15.39
C ILE A 299 -13.97 -11.92 14.88
N SER A 300 -14.15 -11.85 13.57
CA SER A 300 -15.37 -12.24 12.87
C SER A 300 -15.02 -12.78 11.50
N THR A 301 -15.74 -13.81 11.06
CA THR A 301 -15.60 -14.36 9.71
C THR A 301 -16.06 -13.38 8.64
N ASP A 302 -17.14 -12.63 8.92
CA ASP A 302 -17.93 -11.93 7.91
C ASP A 302 -17.91 -10.40 8.05
N THR A 303 -17.50 -9.87 9.20
CA THR A 303 -17.68 -8.44 9.52
C THR A 303 -16.44 -7.70 10.00
N SER A 304 -15.31 -8.39 10.21
CA SER A 304 -14.06 -7.77 10.67
C SER A 304 -12.89 -8.23 9.84
N VAL A 305 -12.02 -7.35 9.36
CA VAL A 305 -10.79 -7.75 8.64
C VAL A 305 -9.66 -8.25 9.55
N VAL A 306 -9.88 -8.27 10.86
CA VAL A 306 -8.83 -8.55 11.86
C VAL A 306 -8.94 -9.96 12.45
N GLU A 307 -7.77 -10.52 12.74
CA GLU A 307 -7.61 -11.75 13.53
C GLU A 307 -6.62 -11.51 14.68
N ILE A 308 -6.75 -12.29 15.75
CA ILE A 308 -6.01 -12.13 16.99
C ILE A 308 -5.30 -13.42 17.37
N ASP A 309 -4.03 -13.30 17.73
CA ASP A 309 -3.21 -14.34 18.35
C ASP A 309 -3.02 -14.05 19.84
N VAL A 310 -3.11 -15.09 20.65
CA VAL A 310 -2.81 -15.07 22.10
C VAL A 310 -1.83 -16.19 22.51
N ALA A 311 -1.31 -16.96 21.53
CA ALA A 311 -0.40 -18.08 21.73
C ALA A 311 1.07 -17.68 21.52
N GLY A 312 1.34 -16.56 20.84
CA GLY A 312 2.67 -15.97 20.75
C GLY A 312 3.25 -15.65 22.14
N THR A 313 4.55 -15.89 22.33
CA THR A 313 5.18 -15.80 23.66
C THR A 313 6.16 -14.64 23.78
N THR A 314 7.21 -14.62 22.97
CA THR A 314 8.25 -13.57 23.00
C THR A 314 8.02 -12.55 21.90
N VAL A 315 8.48 -11.32 22.12
CA VAL A 315 8.43 -10.24 21.13
C VAL A 315 9.86 -9.86 20.76
N THR A 316 10.24 -10.07 19.50
CA THR A 316 11.53 -9.62 18.96
C THR A 316 11.31 -8.82 17.68
N ASP A 317 12.30 -8.00 17.31
CA ASP A 317 12.22 -7.11 16.14
C ASP A 317 10.99 -6.18 16.16
N GLY A 318 10.64 -5.63 14.99
CA GLY A 318 9.53 -4.73 14.80
C GLY A 318 9.80 -3.29 15.27
N ARG A 319 8.83 -2.41 15.00
CA ARG A 319 8.92 -0.98 15.33
C ARG A 319 8.08 -0.67 16.55
N ASN A 320 8.69 -0.12 17.59
CA ASN A 320 7.97 0.39 18.76
C ASN A 320 7.14 1.63 18.39
N ILE A 321 5.86 1.60 18.68
CA ILE A 321 4.92 2.69 18.37
C ILE A 321 4.80 3.62 19.56
N ILE A 322 4.40 3.09 20.72
CA ILE A 322 4.14 3.85 21.93
C ILE A 322 4.24 2.95 23.18
N PRO A 323 4.89 3.43 24.26
CA PRO A 323 4.89 2.75 25.56
C PRO A 323 3.90 3.36 26.55
N ILE A 324 3.43 2.54 27.49
CA ILE A 324 2.73 2.92 28.74
C ILE A 324 3.60 2.46 29.91
N SER A 325 3.91 3.37 30.83
CA SER A 325 4.59 3.03 32.08
C SER A 325 3.58 2.80 33.20
N LEU A 326 3.71 1.70 33.93
CA LEU A 326 2.83 1.33 35.04
C LEU A 326 3.61 1.38 36.35
N ALA A 327 3.41 2.45 37.10
CA ALA A 327 4.19 2.76 38.30
C ALA A 327 3.58 2.16 39.57
N GLY A 328 4.06 0.99 39.98
CA GLY A 328 3.70 0.38 41.26
C GLY A 328 2.76 -0.82 41.13
N ARG A 329 2.22 -1.24 42.27
CA ARG A 329 1.52 -2.51 42.43
C ARG A 329 0.26 -2.64 41.58
N ASP A 330 -0.63 -1.66 41.68
CA ASP A 330 -1.99 -1.68 41.11
C ASP A 330 -2.15 -0.47 40.18
N ALA A 331 -1.21 -0.34 39.25
CA ALA A 331 -1.16 0.79 38.33
C ALA A 331 -1.95 0.47 37.05
N ALA A 332 -2.64 1.48 36.53
CA ALA A 332 -3.30 1.43 35.23
C ALA A 332 -2.91 2.68 34.42
N GLY A 333 -2.86 2.52 33.11
CA GLY A 333 -2.58 3.59 32.16
C GLY A 333 -3.33 3.36 30.87
N SER A 334 -3.67 4.44 30.18
CA SER A 334 -4.38 4.39 28.92
C SER A 334 -3.96 5.55 28.03
N GLU A 335 -3.90 5.30 26.73
CA GLU A 335 -3.49 6.30 25.75
C GLU A 335 -4.50 6.39 24.61
N PHE A 336 -4.88 7.63 24.26
CA PHE A 336 -5.67 7.89 23.06
C PHE A 336 -4.75 7.94 21.85
N LEU A 337 -4.93 6.98 20.94
CA LEU A 337 -4.09 6.81 19.75
C LEU A 337 -4.67 7.51 18.52
N GLY A 338 -5.92 7.97 18.59
CA GLY A 338 -6.62 8.52 17.44
C GLY A 338 -5.99 9.78 16.85
N SER A 339 -5.21 10.54 17.63
CA SER A 339 -4.45 11.70 17.16
C SER A 339 -3.12 11.33 16.49
N LEU A 340 -2.62 10.12 16.68
CA LEU A 340 -1.37 9.63 16.12
C LEU A 340 -1.53 9.01 14.74
N GLU A 341 -2.78 8.81 14.28
CA GLU A 341 -3.12 8.27 12.96
C GLU A 341 -2.36 6.97 12.62
N ILE A 342 -2.21 6.09 13.60
CA ILE A 342 -1.46 4.84 13.44
C ILE A 342 -2.28 3.85 12.60
N ILE A 343 -1.84 3.65 11.36
CA ILE A 343 -2.46 2.75 10.37
C ILE A 343 -1.71 1.42 10.29
N ILE A 344 -2.47 0.32 10.30
CA ILE A 344 -2.00 -1.05 10.06
C ILE A 344 -2.61 -1.54 8.76
N ASN A 345 -1.76 -1.73 7.75
CA ASN A 345 -2.18 -2.14 6.41
C ASN A 345 -2.47 -3.65 6.39
N PRO A 346 -3.25 -4.15 5.41
CA PRO A 346 -3.41 -5.57 5.13
C PRO A 346 -2.06 -6.32 5.14
N GLY A 347 -2.01 -7.45 5.83
CA GLY A 347 -0.80 -8.26 6.04
C GLY A 347 0.06 -7.85 7.25
N GLU A 348 -0.09 -6.64 7.77
CA GLU A 348 0.70 -6.15 8.91
C GLU A 348 0.12 -6.58 10.27
N THR A 349 0.99 -6.60 11.29
CA THR A 349 0.65 -6.98 12.66
C THR A 349 0.94 -5.87 13.66
N VAL A 350 0.21 -5.88 14.77
CA VAL A 350 0.52 -5.10 15.98
C VAL A 350 0.46 -6.01 17.19
N THR A 351 1.58 -6.09 17.89
CA THR A 351 1.72 -6.85 19.12
C THR A 351 1.61 -5.92 20.32
N PHE A 352 0.77 -6.31 21.28
CA PHE A 352 0.71 -5.70 22.60
C PHE A 352 1.67 -6.45 23.52
N ALA A 353 2.83 -5.84 23.79
CA ALA A 353 3.86 -6.43 24.64
C ALA A 353 3.72 -5.89 26.07
N VAL A 354 3.88 -6.77 27.06
CA VAL A 354 3.87 -6.40 28.48
C VAL A 354 5.11 -6.94 29.18
N GLN A 355 5.61 -6.20 30.16
CA GLN A 355 6.71 -6.63 31.01
C GLN A 355 6.52 -6.09 32.43
N SER A 356 7.17 -6.75 33.40
CA SER A 356 7.22 -6.30 34.79
C SER A 356 8.52 -6.69 35.45
N SER A 357 9.03 -5.84 36.35
CA SER A 357 10.25 -6.09 37.13
C SER A 357 10.13 -7.23 38.13
N ASN A 358 8.90 -7.62 38.48
CA ASN A 358 8.57 -8.69 39.43
C ASN A 358 7.31 -9.41 38.94
N SER A 359 7.13 -10.67 39.34
CA SER A 359 5.96 -11.46 38.97
C SER A 359 4.67 -10.69 39.24
N SER A 360 3.99 -10.31 38.17
CA SER A 360 2.71 -9.59 38.19
C SER A 360 1.70 -10.22 37.23
N THR A 361 0.44 -9.92 37.48
CA THR A 361 -0.62 -10.07 36.49
C THR A 361 -0.69 -8.79 35.68
N MET A 362 -0.63 -8.90 34.36
CA MET A 362 -0.72 -7.77 33.45
C MET A 362 -1.99 -7.93 32.62
N GLU A 363 -2.73 -6.85 32.45
CA GLU A 363 -3.89 -6.80 31.57
C GLU A 363 -3.70 -5.72 30.51
N GLY A 364 -4.37 -5.89 29.39
CA GLY A 364 -4.36 -4.90 28.32
C GLY A 364 -5.51 -5.07 27.35
N GLU A 365 -5.83 -3.98 26.68
CA GLU A 365 -6.83 -3.93 25.62
C GLU A 365 -6.38 -2.99 24.49
N LEU A 366 -6.89 -3.25 23.30
CA LEU A 366 -6.67 -2.38 22.14
C LEU A 366 -8.00 -2.18 21.40
N LEU A 367 -8.30 -0.92 21.11
CA LEU A 367 -9.42 -0.49 20.27
C LEU A 367 -8.89 -0.02 18.91
N TRP A 368 -9.52 -0.48 17.84
CA TRP A 368 -9.26 0.01 16.49
C TRP A 368 -10.56 0.27 15.75
N ARG A 369 -10.41 0.96 14.63
CA ARG A 369 -11.48 1.18 13.66
C ARG A 369 -11.06 0.59 12.34
N GLU A 370 -11.94 -0.16 11.70
CA GLU A 370 -11.72 -0.67 10.36
C GLU A 370 -12.18 0.38 9.36
N LEU A 371 -11.26 0.80 8.49
CA LEU A 371 -11.51 1.88 7.54
C LEU A 371 -12.16 1.28 6.30
N TRP A 372 -13.43 0.87 6.42
CA TRP A 372 -14.30 0.52 5.29
C TRP A 372 -14.72 1.76 4.48
#